data_AF-A0A6I5RJM7-F1
#
_entry.id   AF-A0A6I5RJM7-F1
#
_cell.length_a   1.000
_cell.length_b   1.000
_cell.length_c   1.000
_cell.angle_alpha   90.00
_cell.angle_beta   90.00
_cell.angle_gamma   90.00
#
_symmetry.space_group_name_H-M   'P 1'
#
loop_
_entity.id
_entity.type
_entity.pdbx_description
1 polymer ?
#
loop_
_entity_poly.entity_id
_entity_poly.type
_entity_poly.pdbx_seq_one_letter_code
_entity_poly.pdbx_strand_id
1 'polypeptide(L)'
;ETQREELTRRLSALEGEKADGNREAAQLREQLATSQSTLQATEAERQALTQRLEALEPEKAAVDAQLADLQVQVRQLQADQIRDQEVLGRLRGQVATLQSNNNTLETALQSLQEELEVAHTARLDRDAQIENLHRALDHAQTQNAEMQDTWNALQDAMGKVQAENAQLQAERDQAIQERIALQSEHGELQAELATLRQINATHEQHWTELHRLLLGSSLAEGEAPDPLQLAAALQQQRDRLSELEAALEKVTDERAQLEAERDRLTTELEQAIAQQKKLQQSLKRRPTSKSRPKRAEGRDPLSEIPGIGPVYEQRLYEAGITTFAQLSQLSPERIREIIKLKSKRKIGPESWITEARAMTEAESEES
;
A
#
# COMPACT_ATOMS: atom_id res chain seq x y z
N GLU A 1 146.47 -102.99 -70.00
CA GLU A 1 145.97 -102.64 -68.65
C GLU A 1 145.43 -101.20 -68.53
N THR A 2 146.03 -100.21 -69.18
CA THR A 2 145.67 -98.78 -69.08
C THR A 2 144.24 -98.41 -69.50
N GLN A 3 143.67 -99.03 -70.55
CA GLN A 3 142.28 -98.76 -70.97
C GLN A 3 141.23 -99.31 -69.99
N ARG A 4 141.59 -100.32 -69.18
CA ARG A 4 140.67 -100.97 -68.25
C ARG A 4 140.46 -100.09 -67.01
N GLU A 5 141.53 -99.47 -66.50
CA GLU A 5 141.46 -98.53 -65.35
C GLU A 5 140.71 -97.24 -65.67
N GLU A 6 140.84 -96.71 -66.89
CA GLU A 6 140.11 -95.52 -67.34
C GLU A 6 138.60 -95.79 -67.47
N LEU A 7 138.24 -96.97 -68.00
CA LEU A 7 136.85 -97.43 -68.02
C LEU A 7 136.29 -97.66 -66.61
N THR A 8 137.09 -98.20 -65.67
CA THR A 8 136.67 -98.37 -64.27
C THR A 8 136.47 -97.02 -63.57
N ARG A 9 137.32 -96.01 -63.84
CA ARG A 9 137.12 -94.64 -63.33
C ARG A 9 135.89 -93.96 -63.93
N ARG A 10 135.64 -94.13 -65.24
CA ARG A 10 134.42 -93.62 -65.88
C ARG A 10 133.16 -94.32 -65.37
N LEU A 11 133.22 -95.62 -65.16
CA LEU A 11 132.13 -96.39 -64.52
C LEU A 11 131.89 -95.90 -63.10
N SER A 12 132.94 -95.72 -62.28
CA SER A 12 132.83 -95.17 -60.93
C SER A 12 132.27 -93.74 -60.90
N ALA A 13 132.66 -92.88 -61.85
CA ALA A 13 132.14 -91.52 -61.97
C ALA A 13 130.67 -91.51 -62.40
N LEU A 14 130.31 -92.34 -63.39
CA LEU A 14 128.92 -92.53 -63.82
C LEU A 14 128.07 -93.19 -62.73
N GLU A 15 128.64 -94.08 -61.91
CA GLU A 15 127.99 -94.66 -60.74
C GLU A 15 127.78 -93.63 -59.63
N GLY A 16 128.72 -92.71 -59.44
CA GLY A 16 128.60 -91.55 -58.53
C GLY A 16 127.54 -90.56 -59.00
N GLU A 17 127.56 -90.18 -60.27
CA GLU A 17 126.56 -89.30 -60.90
C GLU A 17 125.16 -89.95 -60.89
N LYS A 18 125.08 -91.27 -61.10
CA LYS A 18 123.85 -92.05 -60.94
C LYS A 18 123.41 -92.11 -59.47
N ALA A 19 124.32 -92.20 -58.52
CA ALA A 19 124.00 -92.19 -57.10
C ALA A 19 123.51 -90.81 -56.63
N ASP A 20 124.10 -89.73 -57.13
CA ASP A 20 123.69 -88.36 -56.86
C ASP A 20 122.35 -88.03 -57.52
N GLY A 21 122.16 -88.42 -58.79
CA GLY A 21 120.87 -88.33 -59.46
C GLY A 21 119.79 -89.19 -58.78
N ASN A 22 120.15 -90.33 -58.20
CA ASN A 22 119.24 -91.14 -57.39
C ASN A 22 118.91 -90.48 -56.04
N ARG A 23 119.85 -89.78 -55.41
CA ARG A 23 119.61 -88.99 -54.18
C ARG A 23 118.70 -87.80 -54.47
N GLU A 24 118.95 -87.08 -55.55
CA GLU A 24 118.13 -85.96 -56.00
C GLU A 24 116.72 -86.43 -56.40
N ALA A 25 116.60 -87.54 -57.13
CA ALA A 25 115.31 -88.15 -57.43
C ALA A 25 114.58 -88.64 -56.17
N ALA A 26 115.29 -89.10 -55.13
CA ALA A 26 114.70 -89.45 -53.85
C ALA A 26 114.19 -88.20 -53.10
N GLN A 27 114.98 -87.12 -53.07
CA GLN A 27 114.59 -85.84 -52.49
C GLN A 27 113.37 -85.23 -53.22
N LEU A 28 113.35 -85.26 -54.55
CA LEU A 28 112.20 -84.79 -55.33
C LEU A 28 110.96 -85.65 -55.12
N ARG A 29 111.11 -86.97 -54.94
CA ARG A 29 109.98 -87.85 -54.59
C ARG A 29 109.46 -87.59 -53.18
N GLU A 30 110.34 -87.30 -52.23
CA GLU A 30 109.96 -86.92 -50.86
C GLU A 30 109.28 -85.54 -50.84
N GLN A 31 109.80 -84.57 -51.60
CA GLN A 31 109.17 -83.26 -51.80
C GLN A 31 107.82 -83.37 -52.51
N LEU A 32 107.71 -84.27 -53.50
CA LEU A 32 106.45 -84.53 -54.18
C LEU A 32 105.45 -85.22 -53.24
N ALA A 33 105.88 -86.20 -52.45
CA ALA A 33 105.03 -86.88 -51.48
C ALA A 33 104.56 -85.94 -50.36
N THR A 34 105.44 -85.08 -49.86
CA THR A 34 105.06 -84.04 -48.88
C THR A 34 104.11 -83.01 -49.49
N SER A 35 104.35 -82.55 -50.72
CA SER A 35 103.44 -81.63 -51.43
C SER A 35 102.08 -82.27 -51.76
N GLN A 36 102.06 -83.57 -52.07
CA GLN A 36 100.82 -84.32 -52.28
C GLN A 36 100.05 -84.48 -50.97
N SER A 37 100.74 -84.76 -49.86
CA SER A 37 100.11 -84.85 -48.53
C SER A 37 99.54 -83.51 -48.07
N THR A 38 100.24 -82.39 -48.32
CA THR A 38 99.72 -81.06 -47.98
C THR A 38 98.54 -80.69 -48.87
N LEU A 39 98.59 -81.00 -50.17
CA LEU A 39 97.47 -80.76 -51.09
C LEU A 39 96.23 -81.56 -50.67
N GLN A 40 96.38 -82.85 -50.34
CA GLN A 40 95.29 -83.67 -49.80
C GLN A 40 94.74 -83.12 -48.49
N ALA A 41 95.59 -82.64 -47.58
CA ALA A 41 95.14 -82.00 -46.34
C ALA A 41 94.35 -80.72 -46.63
N THR A 42 94.81 -79.86 -47.53
CA THR A 42 94.09 -78.64 -47.93
C THR A 42 92.79 -78.93 -48.67
N GLU A 43 92.73 -80.01 -49.46
CA GLU A 43 91.49 -80.45 -50.12
C GLU A 43 90.47 -80.96 -49.10
N ALA A 44 90.92 -81.70 -48.08
CA ALA A 44 90.08 -82.14 -46.98
C ALA A 44 89.56 -80.95 -46.17
N GLU A 45 90.41 -79.96 -45.86
CA GLU A 45 90.01 -78.71 -45.21
C GLU A 45 88.99 -77.93 -46.05
N ARG A 46 89.22 -77.80 -47.37
CA ARG A 46 88.28 -77.14 -48.29
C ARG A 46 86.93 -77.85 -48.31
N GLN A 47 86.92 -79.18 -48.34
CA GLN A 47 85.68 -79.97 -48.27
C GLN A 47 84.95 -79.76 -46.94
N ALA A 48 85.67 -79.76 -45.81
CA ALA A 48 85.09 -79.50 -44.50
C ALA A 48 84.50 -78.07 -44.40
N LEU A 49 85.19 -77.07 -44.95
CA LEU A 49 84.68 -75.70 -45.03
C LEU A 49 83.45 -75.60 -45.93
N THR A 50 83.42 -76.33 -47.05
CA THR A 50 82.27 -76.37 -47.96
C THR A 50 81.05 -76.97 -47.27
N GLN A 51 81.20 -78.10 -46.58
CA GLN A 51 80.12 -78.71 -45.79
C GLN A 51 79.63 -77.77 -44.68
N ARG A 52 80.54 -77.03 -44.04
CA ARG A 52 80.17 -76.04 -43.01
C ARG A 52 79.40 -74.85 -43.60
N LEU A 53 79.75 -74.41 -44.82
CA LEU A 53 79.00 -73.39 -45.55
C LEU A 53 77.60 -73.90 -45.92
N GLU A 54 77.49 -75.10 -46.50
CA GLU A 54 76.21 -75.73 -46.84
C GLU A 54 75.31 -75.92 -45.60
N ALA A 55 75.90 -76.20 -44.43
CA ALA A 55 75.15 -76.29 -43.17
C ALA A 55 74.69 -74.92 -42.62
N LEU A 56 75.42 -73.84 -42.91
CA LEU A 56 75.07 -72.48 -42.47
C LEU A 56 74.01 -71.81 -43.37
N GLU A 57 73.88 -72.21 -44.64
CA GLU A 57 72.84 -71.71 -45.54
C GLU A 57 71.40 -71.88 -45.02
N PRO A 58 70.96 -73.06 -44.54
CA PRO A 58 69.62 -73.22 -43.97
C PRO A 58 69.45 -72.46 -42.64
N GLU A 59 70.50 -72.33 -41.82
CA GLU A 59 70.45 -71.50 -40.61
C GLU A 59 70.23 -70.03 -40.95
N LYS A 60 70.95 -69.50 -41.95
CA LYS A 60 70.75 -68.15 -42.47
C LYS A 60 69.33 -67.98 -43.01
N ALA A 61 68.84 -68.94 -43.81
CA ALA A 61 67.48 -68.90 -44.35
C ALA A 61 66.41 -68.92 -43.24
N ALA A 62 66.63 -69.66 -42.15
CA ALA A 62 65.75 -69.67 -40.99
C ALA A 62 65.74 -68.32 -40.26
N VAL A 63 66.91 -67.70 -40.07
CA VAL A 63 67.02 -66.35 -39.50
C VAL A 63 66.35 -65.31 -40.39
N ASP A 64 66.53 -65.38 -41.72
CA ASP A 64 65.88 -64.49 -42.68
C ASP A 64 64.34 -64.65 -42.65
N ALA A 65 63.84 -65.88 -42.49
CA ALA A 65 62.42 -66.14 -42.30
C ALA A 65 61.87 -65.57 -40.98
N GLN A 66 62.61 -65.72 -39.88
CA GLN A 66 62.26 -65.11 -38.58
C GLN A 66 62.28 -63.58 -38.66
N LEU A 67 63.27 -63.01 -39.35
CA LEU A 67 63.34 -61.57 -39.59
C LEU A 67 62.13 -61.09 -40.38
N ALA A 68 61.72 -61.82 -41.43
CA ALA A 68 60.54 -61.49 -42.22
C ALA A 68 59.25 -61.53 -41.37
N ASP A 69 59.09 -62.55 -40.51
CA ASP A 69 57.94 -62.65 -39.60
C ASP A 69 57.91 -61.50 -38.59
N LEU A 70 59.05 -61.21 -37.95
CA LEU A 70 59.18 -60.07 -37.03
C LEU A 70 58.87 -58.73 -37.74
N GLN A 71 59.29 -58.57 -38.99
CA GLN A 71 58.96 -57.38 -39.77
C GLN A 71 57.45 -57.25 -40.04
N VAL A 72 56.75 -58.37 -40.27
CA VAL A 72 55.28 -58.38 -40.42
C VAL A 72 54.61 -58.02 -39.09
N GLN A 73 55.05 -58.62 -37.97
CA GLN A 73 54.52 -58.30 -36.64
C GLN A 73 54.72 -56.82 -36.29
N VAL A 74 55.89 -56.25 -36.56
CA VAL A 74 56.16 -54.81 -36.34
C VAL A 74 55.22 -53.94 -37.16
N ARG A 75 54.96 -54.29 -38.43
CA ARG A 75 54.00 -53.54 -39.27
C ARG A 75 52.57 -53.64 -38.73
N GLN A 76 52.17 -54.79 -38.21
CA GLN A 76 50.86 -54.96 -37.58
C GLN A 76 50.73 -54.11 -36.30
N LEU A 77 51.73 -54.17 -35.41
CA LEU A 77 51.76 -53.35 -34.20
C LEU A 77 51.75 -51.85 -34.52
N GLN A 78 52.46 -51.42 -35.57
CA GLN A 78 52.41 -50.04 -36.04
C GLN A 78 51.02 -49.66 -36.55
N ALA A 79 50.33 -50.55 -37.27
CA ALA A 79 48.97 -50.31 -37.74
C ALA A 79 47.96 -50.23 -36.57
N ASP A 80 48.09 -51.11 -35.58
CA ASP A 80 47.23 -51.08 -34.39
C ASP A 80 47.51 -49.85 -33.51
N GLN A 81 48.77 -49.45 -33.36
CA GLN A 81 49.13 -48.19 -32.70
C GLN A 81 48.47 -46.98 -33.37
N ILE A 82 48.43 -46.93 -34.71
CA ILE A 82 47.75 -45.85 -35.44
C ILE A 82 46.25 -45.87 -35.16
N ARG A 83 45.60 -47.05 -35.20
CA ARG A 83 44.17 -47.19 -34.89
C ARG A 83 43.83 -46.72 -33.48
N ASP A 84 44.65 -47.10 -32.50
CA ASP A 84 44.46 -46.69 -31.11
C ASP A 84 44.64 -45.18 -30.94
N GLN A 85 45.60 -44.56 -31.64
CA GLN A 85 45.77 -43.11 -31.65
C GLN A 85 44.55 -42.39 -32.25
N GLU A 86 43.94 -42.93 -33.32
CA GLU A 86 42.70 -42.39 -33.89
C GLU A 86 41.51 -42.51 -32.93
N VAL A 87 41.38 -43.64 -32.24
CA VAL A 87 40.34 -43.84 -31.21
C VAL A 87 40.54 -42.89 -30.04
N LEU A 88 41.76 -42.74 -29.53
CA LEU A 88 42.09 -41.78 -28.47
C LEU A 88 41.80 -40.34 -28.90
N GLY A 89 42.09 -39.99 -30.16
CA GLY A 89 41.74 -38.69 -30.73
C GLY A 89 40.23 -38.43 -30.72
N ARG A 90 39.43 -39.41 -31.16
CA ARG A 90 37.95 -39.32 -31.12
C ARG A 90 37.42 -39.18 -29.71
N LEU A 91 37.91 -40.01 -28.77
CA LEU A 91 37.51 -39.94 -27.36
C LEU A 91 37.87 -38.60 -26.73
N ARG A 92 39.06 -38.06 -26.99
CA ARG A 92 39.45 -36.72 -26.52
C ARG A 92 38.53 -35.63 -27.08
N GLY A 93 38.16 -35.71 -28.35
CA GLY A 93 37.20 -34.79 -28.96
C GLY A 93 35.82 -34.86 -28.31
N GLN A 94 35.33 -36.07 -28.01
CA GLN A 94 34.06 -36.27 -27.29
C GLN A 94 34.13 -35.69 -25.87
N VAL A 95 35.22 -35.93 -25.13
CA VAL A 95 35.42 -35.37 -23.79
C VAL A 95 35.44 -33.85 -23.82
N ALA A 96 36.15 -33.24 -24.78
CA ALA A 96 36.16 -31.78 -24.93
C ALA A 96 34.77 -31.21 -25.23
N THR A 97 33.99 -31.90 -26.05
CA THR A 97 32.60 -31.52 -26.36
C THR A 97 31.71 -31.61 -25.12
N LEU A 98 31.81 -32.70 -24.36
CA LEU A 98 31.05 -32.89 -23.12
C LEU A 98 31.44 -31.85 -22.06
N GLN A 99 32.71 -31.50 -21.94
CA GLN A 99 33.18 -30.44 -21.05
C GLN A 99 32.59 -29.08 -21.44
N SER A 100 32.61 -28.73 -22.73
CA SER A 100 31.98 -27.51 -23.22
C SER A 100 30.48 -27.47 -22.92
N ASN A 101 29.78 -28.58 -23.14
CA ASN A 101 28.35 -28.69 -22.83
C ASN A 101 28.10 -28.54 -21.33
N ASN A 102 28.93 -29.17 -20.48
CA ASN A 102 28.78 -29.09 -19.04
C ASN A 102 28.96 -27.64 -18.55
N ASN A 103 29.99 -26.93 -19.03
CA ASN A 103 30.21 -25.52 -18.70
C ASN A 103 29.02 -24.63 -19.15
N THR A 104 28.41 -24.95 -20.30
CA THR A 104 27.23 -24.25 -20.80
C THR A 104 26.00 -24.52 -19.92
N LEU A 105 25.83 -25.76 -19.46
CA LEU A 105 24.76 -26.13 -18.52
C LEU A 105 24.96 -25.48 -17.15
N GLU A 106 26.19 -25.43 -16.64
CA GLU A 106 26.53 -24.76 -15.38
C GLU A 106 26.20 -23.27 -15.42
N THR A 107 26.56 -22.59 -16.51
CA THR A 107 26.21 -21.16 -16.70
C THR A 107 24.70 -20.94 -16.82
N ALA A 108 23.97 -21.81 -17.54
CA ALA A 108 22.51 -21.75 -17.62
C ALA A 108 21.82 -22.05 -16.28
N LEU A 109 22.35 -22.97 -15.48
CA LEU A 109 21.86 -23.25 -14.13
C LEU A 109 22.05 -22.04 -13.21
N GLN A 110 23.21 -21.38 -13.31
CA GLN A 110 23.50 -20.19 -12.52
C GLN A 110 22.57 -19.04 -12.89
N SER A 111 22.28 -18.82 -14.18
CA SER A 111 21.34 -17.77 -14.60
C SER A 111 19.90 -18.06 -14.13
N LEU A 112 19.45 -19.32 -14.21
CA LEU A 112 18.13 -19.72 -13.71
C LEU A 112 18.01 -19.57 -12.19
N GLN A 113 19.08 -19.83 -11.44
CA GLN A 113 19.11 -19.60 -9.99
C GLN A 113 18.97 -18.10 -9.67
N GLU A 114 19.66 -17.24 -10.40
CA GLU A 114 19.54 -15.78 -10.23
C GLU A 114 18.13 -15.29 -10.58
N GLU A 115 17.54 -15.77 -11.68
CA GLU A 115 16.15 -15.48 -12.04
C GLU A 115 15.16 -15.94 -10.96
N LEU A 116 15.39 -17.10 -10.34
CA LEU A 116 14.55 -17.61 -9.26
C LEU A 116 14.61 -16.73 -8.01
N GLU A 117 15.79 -16.26 -7.62
CA GLU A 117 15.97 -15.34 -6.49
C GLU A 117 15.28 -13.99 -6.75
N VAL A 118 15.41 -13.45 -7.96
CA VAL A 118 14.70 -12.23 -8.37
C VAL A 118 13.18 -12.44 -8.35
N ALA A 119 12.70 -13.58 -8.83
CA ALA A 119 11.27 -13.91 -8.78
C ALA A 119 10.76 -14.07 -7.34
N HIS A 120 11.59 -14.64 -6.45
CA HIS A 120 11.24 -14.83 -5.04
C HIS A 120 11.12 -13.48 -4.31
N THR A 121 12.10 -12.60 -4.48
CA THR A 121 12.06 -11.24 -3.89
C THR A 121 10.86 -10.44 -4.42
N ALA A 122 10.62 -10.47 -5.74
CA ALA A 122 9.46 -9.81 -6.34
C ALA A 122 8.11 -10.40 -5.91
N ARG A 123 8.07 -11.64 -5.42
CA ARG A 123 6.87 -12.23 -4.81
C ARG A 123 6.68 -11.73 -3.39
N LEU A 124 7.73 -11.68 -2.58
CA LEU A 124 7.66 -11.14 -1.20
C LEU A 124 7.18 -9.68 -1.19
N ASP A 125 7.67 -8.85 -2.12
CA ASP A 125 7.23 -7.47 -2.26
C ASP A 125 5.74 -7.38 -2.61
N ARG A 126 5.25 -8.26 -3.49
CA ARG A 126 3.82 -8.34 -3.83
C ARG A 126 2.98 -8.79 -2.65
N ASP A 127 3.45 -9.77 -1.87
CA ASP A 127 2.77 -10.23 -0.66
C ASP A 127 2.64 -9.08 0.37
N ALA A 128 3.70 -8.29 0.56
CA ALA A 128 3.66 -7.09 1.40
C ALA A 128 2.70 -6.00 0.88
N GLN A 129 2.63 -5.81 -0.44
CA GLN A 129 1.65 -4.90 -1.05
C GLN A 129 0.21 -5.37 -0.83
N ILE A 130 -0.06 -6.68 -0.95
CA ILE A 130 -1.37 -7.27 -0.70
C ILE A 130 -1.78 -7.05 0.76
N GLU A 131 -0.88 -7.27 1.72
CA GLU A 131 -1.15 -6.99 3.14
C GLU A 131 -1.51 -5.52 3.38
N ASN A 132 -0.79 -4.59 2.75
CA ASN A 132 -1.10 -3.16 2.88
C ASN A 132 -2.47 -2.80 2.28
N LEU A 133 -2.83 -3.40 1.14
CA LEU A 133 -4.15 -3.23 0.55
C LEU A 133 -5.26 -3.81 1.43
N HIS A 134 -5.05 -4.95 2.07
CA HIS A 134 -6.00 -5.50 3.03
C HIS A 134 -6.19 -4.59 4.24
N ARG A 135 -5.10 -4.06 4.84
CA ARG A 135 -5.21 -3.09 5.94
C ARG A 135 -5.97 -1.82 5.54
N ALA A 136 -5.73 -1.32 4.32
CA ALA A 136 -6.44 -0.16 3.79
C ALA A 136 -7.94 -0.46 3.56
N LEU A 137 -8.27 -1.66 3.09
CA LEU A 137 -9.65 -2.11 2.92
C LEU A 137 -10.38 -2.21 4.27
N ASP A 138 -9.77 -2.83 5.28
CA ASP A 138 -10.34 -2.95 6.62
C ASP A 138 -10.58 -1.57 7.25
N HIS A 139 -9.64 -0.64 7.07
CA HIS A 139 -9.79 0.73 7.52
C HIS A 139 -10.97 1.45 6.83
N ALA A 140 -11.07 1.33 5.51
CA ALA A 140 -12.17 1.92 4.75
C ALA A 140 -13.53 1.32 5.12
N GLN A 141 -13.59 0.01 5.39
CA GLN A 141 -14.81 -0.66 5.88
C GLN A 141 -15.22 -0.12 7.26
N THR A 142 -14.25 0.06 8.16
CA THR A 142 -14.50 0.63 9.50
C THR A 142 -15.03 2.05 9.39
N GLN A 143 -14.40 2.90 8.57
CA GLN A 143 -14.87 4.27 8.32
C GLN A 143 -16.28 4.31 7.73
N ASN A 144 -16.60 3.38 6.83
CA ASN A 144 -17.93 3.30 6.24
C ASN A 144 -18.98 2.89 7.28
N ALA A 145 -18.66 1.96 8.19
CA ALA A 145 -19.53 1.59 9.30
C ALA A 145 -19.77 2.77 10.25
N GLU A 146 -18.71 3.50 10.63
CA GLU A 146 -18.82 4.71 11.45
C GLU A 146 -19.69 5.77 10.76
N MET A 147 -19.50 5.99 9.46
CA MET A 147 -20.30 6.93 8.69
C MET A 147 -21.78 6.50 8.65
N GLN A 148 -22.06 5.21 8.49
CA GLN A 148 -23.41 4.68 8.53
C GLN A 148 -24.07 4.90 9.90
N ASP A 149 -23.33 4.72 11.00
CA ASP A 149 -23.83 4.98 12.35
C ASP A 149 -24.13 6.47 12.56
N THR A 150 -23.25 7.36 12.07
CA THR A 150 -23.50 8.81 12.13
C THR A 150 -24.71 9.21 11.30
N TRP A 151 -24.92 8.57 10.14
CA TRP A 151 -26.09 8.80 9.30
C TRP A 151 -27.38 8.41 10.01
N ASN A 152 -27.41 7.21 10.60
CA ASN A 152 -28.56 6.73 11.36
C ASN A 152 -28.86 7.64 12.55
N ALA A 153 -27.83 8.06 13.31
CA ALA A 153 -27.99 8.99 14.42
C ALA A 153 -28.53 10.37 13.99
N LEU A 154 -28.08 10.86 12.83
CA LEU A 154 -28.60 12.12 12.27
C LEU A 154 -30.06 11.97 11.83
N GLN A 155 -30.43 10.83 11.24
CA GLN A 155 -31.80 10.53 10.86
C GLN A 155 -32.73 10.50 12.08
N ASP A 156 -32.30 9.86 13.17
CA ASP A 156 -33.04 9.84 14.44
C ASP A 156 -33.19 11.25 15.04
N ALA A 157 -32.11 12.05 15.00
CA ALA A 157 -32.15 13.44 15.47
C ALA A 157 -33.10 14.30 14.63
N MET A 158 -33.11 14.11 13.30
CA MET A 158 -34.06 14.78 12.41
C MET A 158 -35.50 14.40 12.74
N GLY A 159 -35.77 13.12 13.01
CA GLY A 159 -37.08 12.65 13.46
C GLY A 159 -37.53 13.30 14.77
N LYS A 160 -36.63 13.46 15.75
CA LYS A 160 -36.93 14.17 17.01
C LYS A 160 -37.27 15.64 16.79
N VAL A 161 -36.49 16.35 15.98
CA VAL A 161 -36.75 17.76 15.66
C VAL A 161 -38.07 17.93 14.90
N GLN A 162 -38.41 17.00 14.01
CA GLN A 162 -39.71 17.01 13.32
C GLN A 162 -40.87 16.82 14.31
N ALA A 163 -40.75 15.90 15.26
CA ALA A 163 -41.75 15.70 16.31
C ALA A 163 -41.89 16.92 17.22
N GLU A 164 -40.78 17.53 17.65
CA GLU A 164 -40.79 18.77 18.44
C GLU A 164 -41.45 19.92 17.68
N ASN A 165 -41.18 20.07 16.38
CA ASN A 165 -41.80 21.10 15.56
C ASN A 165 -43.32 20.87 15.41
N ALA A 166 -43.76 19.62 15.23
CA ALA A 166 -45.18 19.27 15.20
C ALA A 166 -45.87 19.60 16.54
N GLN A 167 -45.22 19.33 17.66
CA GLN A 167 -45.72 19.70 18.98
C GLN A 167 -45.84 21.22 19.14
N LEU A 168 -44.79 21.98 18.81
CA LEU A 168 -44.80 23.44 18.88
C LEU A 168 -45.86 24.06 17.97
N GLN A 169 -46.13 23.45 16.81
CA GLN A 169 -47.23 23.87 15.94
C GLN A 169 -48.59 23.65 16.61
N ALA A 170 -48.80 22.50 17.24
CA ALA A 170 -50.04 22.22 17.98
C ALA A 170 -50.23 23.19 19.16
N GLU A 171 -49.18 23.45 19.94
CA GLU A 171 -49.20 24.44 21.04
C GLU A 171 -49.52 25.85 20.53
N ARG A 172 -48.90 26.26 19.41
CA ARG A 172 -49.19 27.55 18.77
C ARG A 172 -50.64 27.63 18.33
N ASP A 173 -51.17 26.58 17.71
CA ASP A 173 -52.54 26.57 17.20
C ASP A 173 -53.55 26.59 18.37
N GLN A 174 -53.26 25.91 19.47
CA GLN A 174 -54.02 26.02 20.72
C GLN A 174 -54.02 27.46 21.26
N ALA A 175 -52.84 28.09 21.38
CA ALA A 175 -52.72 29.47 21.85
C ALA A 175 -53.47 30.46 20.94
N ILE A 176 -53.53 30.20 19.62
CA ILE A 176 -54.33 30.99 18.69
C ILE A 176 -55.83 30.84 19.00
N GLN A 177 -56.31 29.62 19.27
CA GLN A 177 -57.72 29.39 19.65
C GLN A 177 -58.07 30.10 20.96
N GLU A 178 -57.21 29.99 21.98
CA GLU A 178 -57.38 30.69 23.26
C GLU A 178 -57.43 32.21 23.06
N ARG A 179 -56.55 32.77 22.21
CA ARG A 179 -56.59 34.20 21.87
C ARG A 179 -57.90 34.60 21.20
N ILE A 180 -58.42 33.78 20.28
CA ILE A 180 -59.69 34.06 19.59
C ILE A 180 -60.84 34.05 20.61
N ALA A 181 -60.86 33.07 21.53
CA ALA A 181 -61.87 32.99 22.59
C ALA A 181 -61.85 34.22 23.52
N LEU A 182 -60.66 34.62 23.98
CA LEU A 182 -60.49 35.83 24.79
C LEU A 182 -60.87 37.10 24.03
N GLN A 183 -60.62 37.15 22.71
CA GLN A 183 -61.06 38.28 21.88
C GLN A 183 -62.59 38.36 21.77
N SER A 184 -63.30 37.23 21.66
CA SER A 184 -64.77 37.23 21.70
C SER A 184 -65.31 37.67 23.06
N GLU A 185 -64.77 37.13 24.16
CA GLU A 185 -65.18 37.53 25.52
C GLU A 185 -64.95 39.03 25.76
N HIS A 186 -63.79 39.55 25.32
CA HIS A 186 -63.52 40.98 25.39
C HIS A 186 -64.53 41.81 24.59
N GLY A 187 -64.94 41.33 23.41
CA GLY A 187 -65.98 41.97 22.60
C GLY A 187 -67.35 41.99 23.28
N GLU A 188 -67.73 40.89 23.94
CA GLU A 188 -68.96 40.80 24.73
C GLU A 188 -68.94 41.76 25.92
N LEU A 189 -67.85 41.78 26.70
CA LEU A 189 -67.67 42.71 27.81
C LEU A 189 -67.66 44.18 27.36
N GLN A 190 -67.07 44.48 26.20
CA GLN A 190 -67.13 45.83 25.62
C GLN A 190 -68.56 46.24 25.26
N ALA A 191 -69.36 45.31 24.71
CA ALA A 191 -70.76 45.55 24.41
C ALA A 191 -71.57 45.79 25.68
N GLU A 192 -71.38 44.95 26.71
CA GLU A 192 -72.03 45.12 28.02
C GLU A 192 -71.67 46.48 28.64
N LEU A 193 -70.39 46.85 28.64
CA LEU A 193 -69.94 48.14 29.15
C LEU A 193 -70.54 49.32 28.37
N ALA A 194 -70.72 49.19 27.06
CA ALA A 194 -71.41 50.19 26.24
C ALA A 194 -72.89 50.34 26.66
N THR A 195 -73.59 49.23 26.93
CA THR A 195 -74.98 49.28 27.41
C THR A 195 -75.08 49.94 28.79
N LEU A 196 -74.17 49.62 29.72
CA LEU A 196 -74.12 50.25 31.04
C LEU A 196 -73.84 51.76 30.95
N ARG A 197 -72.94 52.18 30.06
CA ARG A 197 -72.69 53.60 29.79
C ARG A 197 -73.93 54.31 29.26
N GLN A 198 -74.67 53.67 28.36
CA GLN A 198 -75.93 54.23 27.84
C GLN A 198 -76.97 54.38 28.95
N ILE A 199 -77.14 53.35 29.79
CA ILE A 199 -78.04 53.41 30.96
C ILE A 199 -77.62 54.56 31.88
N ASN A 200 -76.34 54.68 32.20
CA ASN A 200 -75.85 55.76 33.06
C ASN A 200 -76.11 57.15 32.45
N ALA A 201 -75.90 57.33 31.14
CA ALA A 201 -76.22 58.58 30.46
C ALA A 201 -77.72 58.90 30.53
N THR A 202 -78.62 57.91 30.40
CA THR A 202 -80.06 58.13 30.60
C THR A 202 -80.40 58.49 32.05
N HIS A 203 -79.72 57.89 33.02
CA HIS A 203 -79.87 58.26 34.43
C HIS A 203 -79.41 59.69 34.70
N GLU A 204 -78.28 60.13 34.14
CA GLU A 204 -77.80 61.51 34.23
C GLU A 204 -78.80 62.50 33.59
N GLN A 205 -79.38 62.16 32.44
CA GLN A 205 -80.44 62.96 31.82
C GLN A 205 -81.69 63.06 32.72
N HIS A 206 -82.14 61.95 33.29
CA HIS A 206 -83.25 61.96 34.25
C HIS A 206 -82.93 62.80 35.49
N TRP A 207 -81.71 62.71 36.01
CA TRP A 207 -81.27 63.49 37.16
C TRP A 207 -81.25 64.99 36.86
N THR A 208 -80.71 65.40 35.71
CA THR A 208 -80.71 66.81 35.28
C THR A 208 -82.12 67.34 35.04
N GLU A 209 -83.01 66.54 34.45
CA GLU A 209 -84.41 66.90 34.25
C GLU A 209 -85.17 67.02 35.59
N LEU A 210 -84.95 66.09 36.53
CA LEU A 210 -85.48 66.21 37.90
C LEU A 210 -84.96 67.47 38.59
N HIS A 211 -83.66 67.77 38.45
CA HIS A 211 -83.06 68.97 39.02
C HIS A 211 -83.66 70.23 38.39
N ARG A 212 -83.93 70.23 37.08
CA ARG A 212 -84.63 71.30 36.35
C ARG A 212 -86.06 71.48 36.86
N LEU A 213 -86.80 70.41 37.06
CA LEU A 213 -88.17 70.45 37.60
C LEU A 213 -88.20 70.95 39.04
N LEU A 214 -87.25 70.50 39.88
CA LEU A 214 -87.11 70.96 41.28
C LEU A 214 -86.73 72.45 41.36
N LEU A 215 -85.76 72.92 40.56
CA LEU A 215 -85.42 74.34 40.49
C LEU A 215 -86.51 75.19 39.84
N GLY A 216 -87.18 74.67 38.81
CA GLY A 216 -88.33 75.31 38.15
C GLY A 216 -89.55 75.44 39.07
N SER A 217 -89.75 74.47 39.97
CA SER A 217 -90.79 74.53 40.99
C SER A 217 -90.52 75.55 42.11
N SER A 218 -89.31 76.12 42.19
CA SER A 218 -89.01 77.16 43.19
C SER A 218 -89.46 78.58 42.79
N LEU A 219 -89.96 78.78 41.56
CA LEU A 219 -90.38 80.08 41.02
C LEU A 219 -91.84 80.12 40.51
N ALA A 220 -92.60 79.04 40.68
CA ALA A 220 -94.04 79.03 40.42
C ALA A 220 -94.82 78.97 41.74
N GLU A 221 -95.75 79.90 41.88
CA GLU A 221 -96.58 80.15 43.05
C GLU A 221 -97.31 78.89 43.56
N GLY A 222 -97.24 78.69 44.88
CA GLY A 222 -98.41 78.33 45.67
C GLY A 222 -99.00 76.92 45.51
N GLU A 223 -98.26 75.89 45.90
CA GLU A 223 -98.84 74.75 46.61
C GLU A 223 -97.73 74.02 47.38
N ALA A 224 -97.80 74.05 48.72
CA ALA A 224 -96.91 73.24 49.54
C ALA A 224 -97.19 71.76 49.22
N PRO A 225 -96.19 70.95 48.85
CA PRO A 225 -96.39 69.53 48.62
C PRO A 225 -96.92 68.91 49.91
N ASP A 226 -97.99 68.11 49.80
CA ASP A 226 -98.58 67.38 50.92
C ASP A 226 -97.47 66.65 51.71
N PRO A 227 -97.34 66.85 53.04
CA PRO A 227 -96.30 66.22 53.85
C PRO A 227 -96.21 64.70 53.68
N LEU A 228 -97.31 64.03 53.34
CA LEU A 228 -97.31 62.59 53.01
C LEU A 228 -96.59 62.27 51.70
N GLN A 229 -96.73 63.11 50.66
CA GLN A 229 -96.05 62.91 49.38
C GLN A 229 -94.56 63.20 49.49
N LEU A 230 -94.16 64.20 50.28
CA LEU A 230 -92.75 64.50 50.55
C LEU A 230 -92.10 63.38 51.38
N ALA A 231 -92.80 62.84 52.37
CA ALA A 231 -92.32 61.69 53.15
C ALA A 231 -92.20 60.43 52.29
N ALA A 232 -93.17 60.17 51.39
CA ALA A 232 -93.11 59.06 50.44
C ALA A 232 -91.95 59.20 49.44
N ALA A 233 -91.71 60.41 48.92
CA ALA A 233 -90.58 60.69 48.04
C ALA A 233 -89.23 60.53 48.75
N LEU A 234 -89.11 60.99 50.00
CA LEU A 234 -87.91 60.78 50.81
C LEU A 234 -87.67 59.31 51.16
N GLN A 235 -88.73 58.56 51.44
CA GLN A 235 -88.66 57.10 51.66
C GLN A 235 -88.17 56.39 50.39
N GLN A 236 -88.74 56.72 49.23
CA GLN A 236 -88.33 56.16 47.94
C GLN A 236 -86.87 56.47 47.61
N GLN A 237 -86.39 57.68 47.90
CA GLN A 237 -84.97 58.04 47.73
C GLN A 237 -84.07 57.26 48.68
N ARG A 238 -84.53 56.96 49.90
CA ARG A 238 -83.79 56.18 50.88
C ARG A 238 -83.70 54.71 50.50
N ASP A 239 -84.78 54.14 49.97
CA ASP A 239 -84.80 52.77 49.45
C ASP A 239 -83.86 52.66 48.23
N ARG A 240 -83.86 53.66 47.34
CA ARG A 240 -82.97 53.71 46.18
C ARG A 240 -81.50 53.90 46.55
N LEU A 241 -81.20 54.66 47.61
CA LEU A 241 -79.85 54.76 48.17
C LEU A 241 -79.41 53.41 48.76
N SER A 242 -80.29 52.70 49.46
CA SER A 242 -79.99 51.36 49.98
C SER A 242 -79.72 50.35 48.86
N GLU A 243 -80.47 50.42 47.74
CA GLU A 243 -80.23 49.56 46.57
C GLU A 243 -78.89 49.89 45.90
N LEU A 244 -78.53 51.17 45.80
CA LEU A 244 -77.25 51.61 45.23
C LEU A 244 -76.07 51.23 46.11
N GLU A 245 -76.21 51.33 47.44
CA GLU A 245 -75.19 50.89 48.40
C GLU A 245 -74.95 49.37 48.27
N ALA A 246 -76.02 48.58 48.17
CA ALA A 246 -75.92 47.13 47.95
C ALA A 246 -75.29 46.78 46.58
N ALA A 247 -75.61 47.54 45.53
CA ALA A 247 -74.98 47.37 44.22
C ALA A 247 -73.49 47.75 44.24
N LEU A 248 -73.11 48.79 44.98
CA LEU A 248 -71.72 49.20 45.14
C LEU A 248 -70.91 48.14 45.86
N GLU A 249 -71.46 47.54 46.93
CA GLU A 249 -70.84 46.45 47.66
C GLU A 249 -70.59 45.23 46.75
N LYS A 250 -71.58 44.86 45.93
CA LYS A 250 -71.43 43.78 44.95
C LYS A 250 -70.32 44.06 43.94
N VAL A 251 -70.24 45.28 43.41
CA VAL A 251 -69.18 45.68 42.47
C VAL A 251 -67.80 45.70 43.13
N THR A 252 -67.72 46.06 44.43
CA THR A 252 -66.45 45.98 45.16
C THR A 252 -65.98 44.54 45.36
N ASP A 253 -66.90 43.60 45.60
CA ASP A 253 -66.58 42.18 45.72
C ASP A 253 -66.13 41.59 44.37
N GLU A 254 -66.84 41.89 43.29
CA GLU A 254 -66.45 41.47 41.93
C GLU A 254 -65.06 42.00 41.55
N ARG A 255 -64.78 43.26 41.88
CA ARG A 255 -63.46 43.85 41.64
C ARG A 255 -62.35 43.16 42.45
N ALA A 256 -62.62 42.80 43.72
CA ALA A 256 -61.67 42.08 44.55
C ALA A 256 -61.35 40.68 43.99
N GLN A 257 -62.36 39.99 43.43
CA GLN A 257 -62.16 38.69 42.76
C GLN A 257 -61.29 38.82 41.51
N LEU A 258 -61.55 39.82 40.66
CA LEU A 258 -60.74 40.06 39.46
C LEU A 258 -59.30 40.47 39.79
N GLU A 259 -59.09 41.27 40.85
CA GLU A 259 -57.74 41.61 41.30
C GLU A 259 -56.97 40.36 41.78
N ALA A 260 -57.62 39.44 42.49
CA ALA A 260 -57.02 38.18 42.90
C ALA A 260 -56.66 37.26 41.71
N GLU A 261 -57.53 37.20 40.69
CA GLU A 261 -57.27 36.41 39.48
C GLU A 261 -56.13 36.99 38.64
N ARG A 262 -56.07 38.32 38.50
CA ARG A 262 -54.93 39.01 37.87
C ARG A 262 -53.62 38.65 38.58
N ASP A 263 -53.59 38.71 39.90
CA ASP A 263 -52.37 38.43 40.66
C ASP A 263 -51.93 36.97 40.51
N ARG A 264 -52.88 36.03 40.43
CA ARG A 264 -52.60 34.64 40.08
C ARG A 264 -51.97 34.50 38.69
N LEU A 265 -52.57 35.10 37.66
CA LEU A 265 -52.07 35.03 36.28
C LEU A 265 -50.68 35.67 36.15
N THR A 266 -50.40 36.76 36.86
CA THR A 266 -49.06 37.36 36.87
C THR A 266 -48.01 36.42 37.44
N THR A 267 -48.34 35.67 38.49
CA THR A 267 -47.44 34.66 39.08
C THR A 267 -47.19 33.50 38.11
N GLU A 268 -48.22 33.01 37.43
CA GLU A 268 -48.09 31.95 36.43
C GLU A 268 -47.23 32.40 35.23
N LEU A 269 -47.37 33.66 34.79
CA LEU A 269 -46.55 34.24 33.73
C LEU A 269 -45.06 34.34 34.13
N GLU A 270 -44.76 34.79 35.35
CA GLU A 270 -43.39 34.84 35.87
C GLU A 270 -42.73 33.46 35.90
N GLN A 271 -43.48 32.43 36.30
CA GLN A 271 -43.01 31.04 36.31
C GLN A 271 -42.71 30.54 34.89
N ALA A 272 -43.59 30.82 33.92
CA ALA A 272 -43.39 30.45 32.52
C ALA A 272 -42.14 31.12 31.91
N ILE A 273 -41.93 32.41 32.19
CA ILE A 273 -40.73 33.16 31.75
C ILE A 273 -39.46 32.55 32.36
N ALA A 274 -39.48 32.18 33.64
CA ALA A 274 -38.35 31.52 34.30
C ALA A 274 -38.02 30.16 33.66
N GLN A 275 -39.03 29.38 33.31
CA GLN A 275 -38.88 28.08 32.65
C GLN A 275 -38.30 28.22 31.24
N GLN A 276 -38.78 29.19 30.46
CA GLN A 276 -38.24 29.50 29.12
C GLN A 276 -36.77 29.92 29.19
N LYS A 277 -36.40 30.76 30.17
CA LYS A 277 -35.01 31.20 30.37
C LYS A 277 -34.09 30.02 30.71
N LYS A 278 -34.57 29.05 31.49
CA LYS A 278 -33.83 27.83 31.85
C LYS A 278 -33.57 26.93 30.62
N LEU A 279 -34.57 26.78 29.75
CA LEU A 279 -34.45 26.06 28.47
C LEU A 279 -33.49 26.75 27.49
N GLN A 280 -33.51 28.09 27.41
CA GLN A 280 -32.55 28.83 26.59
C GLN A 280 -31.10 28.68 27.10
N GLN A 281 -30.91 28.63 28.42
CA GLN A 281 -29.60 28.41 29.01
C GLN A 281 -29.08 26.98 28.78
N SER A 282 -29.93 25.95 28.81
CA SER A 282 -29.51 24.58 28.49
C SER A 282 -29.14 24.44 27.01
N LEU A 283 -29.85 25.11 26.10
CA LEU A 283 -29.50 25.16 24.67
C LEU A 283 -28.14 25.84 24.41
N LYS A 284 -27.83 26.93 25.13
CA LYS A 284 -26.51 27.62 25.03
C LYS A 284 -25.35 26.83 25.64
N ARG A 285 -25.62 25.91 26.58
CA ARG A 285 -24.59 25.11 27.27
C ARG A 285 -24.30 23.77 26.58
N ARG A 286 -24.89 23.46 25.42
CA ARG A 286 -24.39 22.36 24.56
C ARG A 286 -22.97 22.71 24.14
N PRO A 287 -21.95 21.90 24.47
CA PRO A 287 -20.59 22.19 24.07
C PRO A 287 -20.48 22.07 22.55
N THR A 288 -20.35 23.20 21.85
CA THR A 288 -19.73 23.21 20.53
C THR A 288 -18.24 22.93 20.74
N SER A 289 -17.89 21.65 20.85
CA SER A 289 -16.51 21.21 20.83
C SER A 289 -15.94 21.49 19.43
N LYS A 290 -15.41 22.71 19.24
CA LYS A 290 -14.28 22.92 18.33
C LYS A 290 -13.05 22.33 19.03
N SER A 291 -12.94 21.02 19.02
CA SER A 291 -11.70 20.34 19.36
C SER A 291 -10.68 20.66 18.26
N ARG A 292 -9.64 21.42 18.64
CA ARG A 292 -8.35 21.50 17.93
C ARG A 292 -7.96 20.07 17.52
N PRO A 293 -7.71 19.75 16.24
CA PRO A 293 -7.32 18.40 15.87
C PRO A 293 -5.99 18.13 16.57
N LYS A 294 -6.00 17.12 17.44
CA LYS A 294 -4.80 16.52 18.00
C LYS A 294 -4.01 15.96 16.81
N ARG A 295 -2.71 16.28 16.70
CA ARG A 295 -1.78 15.70 15.72
C ARG A 295 -2.07 14.20 15.63
N ALA A 296 -2.65 13.76 14.51
CA ALA A 296 -2.83 12.34 14.25
C ALA A 296 -1.42 11.80 13.99
N GLU A 297 -1.02 10.77 14.73
CA GLU A 297 0.33 10.20 14.64
C GLU A 297 0.71 9.95 13.17
N GLY A 298 1.74 10.67 12.69
CA GLY A 298 2.25 10.59 11.33
C GLY A 298 1.67 11.56 10.29
N ARG A 299 0.82 12.54 10.67
CA ARG A 299 0.30 13.57 9.75
C ARG A 299 0.48 14.98 10.30
N ASP A 300 1.09 15.83 9.51
CA ASP A 300 1.23 17.27 9.79
C ASP A 300 0.00 18.03 9.32
N PRO A 301 -0.53 18.98 10.10
CA PRO A 301 -1.66 19.81 9.70
C PRO A 301 -1.27 20.77 8.57
N LEU A 302 -1.37 20.32 7.32
CA LEU A 302 -1.06 21.12 6.14
C LEU A 302 -1.95 22.37 6.01
N SER A 303 -3.09 22.40 6.71
CA SER A 303 -3.95 23.59 6.85
C SER A 303 -3.31 24.77 7.62
N GLU A 304 -2.15 24.57 8.25
CA GLU A 304 -1.37 25.65 8.87
C GLU A 304 -0.67 26.54 7.82
N ILE A 305 -0.45 26.03 6.60
CA ILE A 305 0.14 26.82 5.51
C ILE A 305 -0.93 27.78 4.94
N PRO A 306 -0.67 29.10 4.92
CA PRO A 306 -1.61 30.08 4.37
C PRO A 306 -2.03 29.76 2.93
N GLY A 307 -3.34 29.60 2.73
CA GLY A 307 -3.93 29.28 1.44
C GLY A 307 -4.28 27.80 1.24
N ILE A 308 -3.77 26.90 2.09
CA ILE A 308 -4.23 25.51 2.15
C ILE A 308 -5.45 25.44 3.09
N GLY A 309 -6.64 25.43 2.51
CA GLY A 309 -7.88 25.19 3.27
C GLY A 309 -8.11 23.69 3.53
N PRO A 310 -9.07 23.32 4.40
CA PRO A 310 -9.36 21.92 4.76
C PRO A 310 -9.63 21.01 3.54
N VAL A 311 -10.22 21.58 2.49
CA VAL A 311 -10.51 20.88 1.22
C VAL A 311 -9.25 20.54 0.44
N TYR A 312 -8.22 21.39 0.48
CA TYR A 312 -6.96 21.14 -0.22
C TYR A 312 -6.06 20.24 0.62
N GLU A 313 -6.05 20.43 1.94
CA GLU A 313 -5.39 19.53 2.89
C GLU A 313 -5.88 18.08 2.71
N GLN A 314 -7.19 17.86 2.66
CA GLN A 314 -7.74 16.53 2.45
C GLN A 314 -7.34 15.93 1.10
N ARG A 315 -7.29 16.73 0.03
CA ARG A 315 -6.81 16.27 -1.29
C ARG A 315 -5.33 15.94 -1.31
N LEU A 316 -4.51 16.65 -0.55
CA LEU A 316 -3.08 16.36 -0.40
C LEU A 316 -2.89 15.05 0.38
N TYR A 317 -3.66 14.82 1.45
CA TYR A 317 -3.66 13.55 2.18
C TYR A 317 -4.12 12.37 1.33
N GLU A 318 -5.19 12.54 0.54
CA GLU A 318 -5.68 11.52 -0.40
C GLU A 318 -4.64 11.19 -1.48
N ALA A 319 -3.76 12.13 -1.81
CA ALA A 319 -2.63 11.92 -2.72
C ALA A 319 -1.37 11.37 -2.03
N GLY A 320 -1.44 11.05 -0.74
CA GLY A 320 -0.34 10.49 0.04
C GLY A 320 0.68 11.51 0.57
N ILE A 321 0.35 12.81 0.52
CA ILE A 321 1.19 13.89 1.03
C ILE A 321 0.68 14.24 2.42
N THR A 322 1.32 13.70 3.45
CA THR A 322 0.85 13.82 4.84
C THR A 322 1.76 14.64 5.74
N THR A 323 2.95 15.04 5.27
CA THR A 323 3.90 15.83 6.06
C THR A 323 4.37 17.09 5.34
N PHE A 324 4.86 18.08 6.09
CA PHE A 324 5.47 19.29 5.52
C PHE A 324 6.70 18.95 4.67
N ALA A 325 7.45 17.91 5.05
CA ALA A 325 8.62 17.43 4.31
C ALA A 325 8.27 16.83 2.95
N GLN A 326 7.16 16.11 2.85
CA GLN A 326 6.69 15.58 1.57
C GLN A 326 6.16 16.70 0.67
N LEU A 327 5.48 17.69 1.25
CA LEU A 327 4.96 18.84 0.49
C LEU A 327 6.08 19.72 -0.07
N SER A 328 7.19 19.90 0.65
CA SER A 328 8.32 20.73 0.22
C SER A 328 9.22 20.12 -0.86
N GLN A 329 9.07 18.81 -1.13
CA GLN A 329 9.82 18.09 -2.17
C GLN A 329 9.08 18.01 -3.51
N LEU A 330 7.81 18.43 -3.56
CA LEU A 330 7.00 18.34 -4.76
C LEU A 330 7.19 19.52 -5.72
N SER A 331 6.97 19.26 -7.00
CA SER A 331 6.91 20.33 -7.99
C SER A 331 5.57 21.07 -7.94
N PRO A 332 5.54 22.38 -8.23
CA PRO A 332 4.30 23.16 -8.28
C PRO A 332 3.26 22.56 -9.24
N GLU A 333 3.71 21.96 -10.34
CA GLU A 333 2.87 21.29 -11.34
C GLU A 333 2.14 20.09 -10.75
N ARG A 334 2.85 19.28 -9.95
CA ARG A 334 2.28 18.11 -9.31
C ARG A 334 1.25 18.49 -8.25
N ILE A 335 1.50 19.56 -7.49
CA ILE A 335 0.54 20.07 -6.51
C ILE A 335 -0.74 20.56 -7.20
N ARG A 336 -0.63 21.27 -8.33
CA ARG A 336 -1.79 21.74 -9.14
C ARG A 336 -2.64 20.58 -9.65
N GLU A 337 -1.99 19.50 -10.08
CA GLU A 337 -2.65 18.29 -10.57
C GLU A 337 -3.47 17.62 -9.45
N ILE A 338 -2.87 17.47 -8.27
CA ILE A 338 -3.48 16.83 -7.09
C ILE A 338 -4.70 17.63 -6.61
N ILE A 339 -4.56 18.94 -6.45
CA ILE A 339 -5.64 19.79 -5.96
C ILE A 339 -6.72 20.07 -7.01
N LYS A 340 -6.55 19.58 -8.25
CA LYS A 340 -7.46 19.76 -9.40
C LYS A 340 -7.91 21.22 -9.52
N LEU A 341 -6.93 22.13 -9.59
CA LEU A 341 -7.18 23.56 -9.52
C LEU A 341 -8.00 24.01 -10.76
N LYS A 342 -9.28 24.36 -10.56
CA LYS A 342 -10.09 24.98 -11.62
C LYS A 342 -9.43 26.32 -11.99
N SER A 343 -9.09 26.47 -13.27
CA SER A 343 -8.20 27.44 -13.92
C SER A 343 -8.44 28.95 -13.71
N LYS A 344 -9.22 29.36 -12.70
CA LYS A 344 -9.55 30.77 -12.38
C LYS A 344 -9.05 31.28 -11.02
N ARG A 345 -8.45 30.44 -10.16
CA ARG A 345 -7.93 30.89 -8.85
C ARG A 345 -6.42 31.11 -8.90
N LYS A 346 -5.97 32.33 -8.57
CA LYS A 346 -4.55 32.69 -8.37
C LYS A 346 -4.05 32.11 -7.03
N ILE A 347 -3.97 30.80 -6.94
CA ILE A 347 -3.28 30.13 -5.84
C ILE A 347 -1.90 29.73 -6.38
N GLY A 348 -0.84 30.16 -5.69
CA GLY A 348 0.55 29.89 -6.06
C GLY A 348 1.08 28.71 -5.25
N PRO A 349 1.05 27.46 -5.74
CA PRO A 349 1.62 26.31 -5.04
C PRO A 349 3.12 26.46 -4.71
N GLU A 350 3.81 27.37 -5.38
CA GLU A 350 5.17 27.81 -5.10
C GLU A 350 5.33 28.40 -3.68
N SER A 351 4.33 29.16 -3.21
CA SER A 351 4.36 29.68 -1.84
C SER A 351 4.17 28.57 -0.82
N TRP A 352 3.33 27.57 -1.12
CA TRP A 352 3.12 26.41 -0.26
C TRP A 352 4.37 25.56 -0.08
N ILE A 353 5.15 25.35 -1.16
CA ILE A 353 6.42 24.63 -1.10
C ILE A 353 7.44 25.37 -0.24
N THR A 354 7.48 26.70 -0.37
CA THR A 354 8.41 27.56 0.38
C THR A 354 8.06 27.59 1.87
N GLU A 355 6.77 27.76 2.20
CA GLU A 355 6.28 27.72 3.59
C GLU A 355 6.47 26.33 4.22
N ALA A 356 6.18 25.25 3.48
CA ALA A 356 6.39 23.89 3.95
C ALA A 356 7.86 23.60 4.26
N ARG A 357 8.79 24.12 3.44
CA ARG A 357 10.22 24.00 3.70
C ARG A 357 10.63 24.76 4.96
N ALA A 358 10.12 25.98 5.15
CA ALA A 358 10.37 26.77 6.36
C ALA A 358 9.85 26.07 7.63
N MET A 359 8.66 25.45 7.56
CA MET A 359 8.10 24.68 8.68
C MET A 359 8.94 23.44 9.02
N THR A 360 9.46 22.72 8.03
CA THR A 360 10.37 21.59 8.29
C THR A 360 11.71 22.00 8.87
N GLU A 361 12.24 23.15 8.45
CA GLU A 361 13.51 23.67 8.93
C GLU A 361 13.39 24.16 10.38
N ALA A 362 12.30 24.87 10.71
CA ALA A 362 11.96 25.25 12.08
C ALA A 362 11.79 24.02 13.00
N GLU A 363 11.16 22.95 12.51
CA GLU A 363 10.96 21.72 13.29
C GLU A 363 12.27 20.95 13.54
N SER A 364 13.26 21.11 12.65
CA SER A 364 14.61 20.53 12.80
C SER A 364 15.54 21.33 13.71
N GLU A 365 15.24 22.61 13.98
CA GLU A 365 15.99 23.45 14.92
C GLU A 365 15.42 23.38 16.36
N GLU A 366 14.16 22.95 16.53
CA GLU A 366 13.51 22.76 17.84
C GLU A 366 13.66 21.35 18.44
N SER A 367 14.17 20.37 17.67
CA SER A 367 14.47 18.99 18.10
C SER A 367 15.95 18.79 18.40
#